data_AF-A0A846NBD9-F1
#
_entry.id   AF-A0A846NBD9-F1
#
_cell.length_a   1.000
_cell.length_b   1.000
_cell.length_c   1.000
_cell.angle_alpha   90.00
_cell.angle_beta   90.00
_cell.angle_gamma   90.00
#
_symmetry.space_group_name_H-M   'P 1'
#
loop_
_entity.id
_entity.type
_entity.pdbx_description
1 polymer ?
#
loop_
_entity_poly.entity_id
_entity_poly.type
_entity_poly.pdbx_seq_one_letter_code
_entity_poly.pdbx_strand_id
1 'polypeptide(L)'
;MGLIRSFIAIELPEEIRLELARLEDSLKSGGISFVKWVNPLGIHLTLKFLGNVAPAMVAKITTAMAEVAGGRTPFRLEVGRLGIFPNIRQPRLAWVGVEGEVDKLAKLQRQIDASLSLLGFPKEQRPFTPHLTLGRLRDRASTRQRQQFGEL
;
A
#
# COMPACT_ATOMS: atom_id res chain seq x y z
N MET A 1 -23.05 9.14 -14.65
CA MET A 1 -22.53 8.98 -13.27
C MET A 1 -21.05 8.63 -13.35
N GLY A 2 -20.20 9.30 -12.57
CA GLY A 2 -18.75 9.06 -12.59
C GLY A 2 -18.38 7.71 -11.98
N LEU A 3 -17.27 7.14 -12.45
CA LEU A 3 -16.65 5.98 -11.82
C LEU A 3 -15.75 6.43 -10.65
N ILE A 4 -15.61 5.57 -9.65
CA ILE A 4 -14.80 5.81 -8.46
C ILE A 4 -13.55 4.93 -8.56
N ARG A 5 -12.36 5.53 -8.52
CA ARG A 5 -11.13 4.75 -8.38
C ARG A 5 -11.01 4.25 -6.95
N SER A 6 -11.00 2.94 -6.74
CA SER A 6 -11.05 2.36 -5.40
C SER A 6 -10.08 1.21 -5.18
N PHE A 7 -9.85 0.93 -3.91
CA PHE A 7 -9.03 -0.15 -3.39
C PHE A 7 -9.52 -0.53 -1.99
N ILE A 8 -9.10 -1.69 -1.51
CA ILE A 8 -9.29 -2.15 -0.13
C ILE A 8 -7.97 -2.01 0.61
N ALA A 9 -7.99 -1.48 1.82
CA ALA A 9 -6.80 -1.28 2.63
C ALA A 9 -7.08 -1.45 4.12
N ILE A 10 -6.01 -1.61 4.89
CA ILE A 10 -6.00 -1.46 6.35
C ILE A 10 -5.48 -0.05 6.66
N GLU A 11 -6.22 0.70 7.46
CA GLU A 11 -5.78 1.98 7.98
C GLU A 11 -4.73 1.80 9.08
N LEU A 12 -3.83 2.77 9.18
CA LEU A 12 -2.75 2.72 10.16
C LEU A 12 -3.17 3.47 11.44
N PRO A 13 -2.79 2.95 12.63
CA PRO A 13 -2.87 3.70 13.87
C PRO A 13 -2.13 5.06 13.76
N GLU A 14 -2.57 6.04 14.53
CA GLU A 14 -1.99 7.39 14.51
C GLU A 14 -0.50 7.38 14.85
N GLU A 15 -0.10 6.57 15.83
CA GLU A 15 1.28 6.44 16.28
C GLU A 15 2.20 6.01 15.13
N ILE A 16 1.74 5.04 14.32
CA ILE A 16 2.48 4.58 13.15
C ILE A 16 2.57 5.67 12.09
N ARG A 17 1.48 6.43 11.85
CA ARG A 17 1.50 7.55 10.89
C ARG A 17 2.48 8.65 11.30
N LEU A 18 2.59 8.93 12.60
CA LEU A 18 3.56 9.90 13.14
C LEU A 18 5.01 9.42 12.95
N GLU A 19 5.30 8.14 13.19
CA GLU A 19 6.65 7.60 12.93
C GLU A 19 7.02 7.62 11.44
N LEU A 20 6.06 7.32 10.56
CA LEU A 20 6.28 7.41 9.11
C LEU A 20 6.52 8.86 8.68
N ALA A 21 5.83 9.83 9.27
CA ALA A 21 6.09 11.24 9.02
C ALA A 21 7.51 11.64 9.44
N ARG A 22 7.97 11.22 10.63
CA ARG A 22 9.35 11.44 11.08
C ARG A 22 10.37 10.82 10.12
N LEU A 23 10.12 9.59 9.67
CA LEU A 23 10.97 8.92 8.69
C LEU A 23 11.03 9.72 7.38
N GLU A 24 9.88 10.14 6.84
CA GLU A 24 9.86 10.96 5.63
C GLU A 24 10.64 12.26 5.79
N ASP A 25 10.54 12.94 6.94
CA ASP A 25 11.25 14.20 7.19
C ASP A 25 12.77 13.99 7.28
N SER A 26 13.20 12.89 7.88
CA SER A 26 14.60 12.46 7.86
C SER A 26 15.10 12.22 6.43
N LEU A 27 14.30 11.54 5.60
CA LEU A 27 14.66 11.26 4.22
C LEU A 27 14.68 12.55 3.37
N LYS A 28 13.69 13.43 3.52
CA LYS A 28 13.59 14.73 2.81
C LYS A 28 14.82 15.61 3.04
N SER A 29 15.31 15.63 4.28
CA SER A 29 16.52 16.36 4.68
C SER A 29 17.77 15.92 3.90
N GLY A 30 17.78 14.71 3.33
CA GLY A 30 18.84 14.18 2.45
C GLY A 30 18.90 14.76 1.04
N GLY A 31 18.13 15.82 0.72
CA GLY A 31 18.22 16.53 -0.57
C GLY A 31 17.46 15.88 -1.73
N ILE A 32 16.45 15.06 -1.44
CA ILE A 32 15.70 14.27 -2.43
C ILE A 32 14.41 14.96 -2.91
N SER A 33 14.53 16.18 -3.41
CA SER A 33 13.42 17.00 -3.92
C SER A 33 12.69 16.41 -5.15
N PHE A 34 13.31 15.40 -5.78
CA PHE A 34 12.79 14.65 -6.93
C PHE A 34 11.85 13.50 -6.55
N VAL A 35 11.53 13.34 -5.26
CA VAL A 35 10.53 12.40 -4.76
C VAL A 35 9.18 13.12 -4.57
N LYS A 36 8.10 12.45 -4.96
CA LYS A 36 6.72 12.83 -4.60
C LYS A 36 6.31 11.97 -3.41
N TRP A 37 6.37 12.57 -2.22
CA TRP A 37 5.97 11.94 -0.96
C TRP A 37 4.46 11.75 -0.89
N VAL A 38 4.05 10.67 -0.25
CA VAL A 38 2.67 10.43 0.14
C VAL A 38 2.37 11.34 1.34
N ASN A 39 1.13 11.80 1.49
CA ASN A 39 0.75 12.47 2.73
C ASN A 39 0.73 11.39 3.84
N PRO A 40 1.45 11.53 4.96
CA PRO A 40 1.46 10.54 6.04
C PRO A 40 0.07 10.09 6.51
N LEU A 41 -0.91 11.02 6.52
CA LEU A 41 -2.30 10.71 6.88
C LEU A 41 -3.01 9.79 5.87
N GLY A 42 -2.53 9.75 4.63
CA GLY A 42 -3.04 8.90 3.56
C GLY A 42 -2.26 7.61 3.35
N ILE A 43 -1.22 7.34 4.16
CA ILE A 43 -0.49 6.07 4.08
C ILE A 43 -1.38 4.96 4.66
N HIS A 44 -1.45 3.85 3.92
CA HIS A 44 -2.27 2.70 4.24
C HIS A 44 -1.61 1.42 3.73
N LEU A 45 -2.03 0.28 4.27
CA LEU A 45 -1.63 -1.03 3.78
C LEU A 45 -2.66 -1.53 2.76
N THR A 46 -2.36 -1.42 1.47
CA THR A 46 -3.27 -1.87 0.41
C THR A 46 -3.38 -3.39 0.36
N LEU A 47 -4.59 -3.92 0.29
CA LEU A 47 -4.88 -5.35 0.15
C LEU A 47 -5.31 -5.73 -1.28
N LYS A 48 -6.05 -4.85 -1.97
CA LYS A 48 -6.46 -5.06 -3.36
C LYS A 48 -6.84 -3.75 -4.05
N PHE A 49 -6.33 -3.53 -5.26
CA PHE A 49 -6.83 -2.46 -6.14
C PHE A 49 -8.04 -2.96 -6.94
N LEU A 50 -9.08 -2.14 -7.04
CA LEU A 50 -10.32 -2.47 -7.77
C LEU A 50 -10.45 -1.71 -9.10
N GLY A 51 -9.54 -0.76 -9.35
CA GLY A 51 -9.63 0.12 -10.51
C GLY A 51 -10.81 1.06 -10.40
N ASN A 52 -11.52 1.26 -11.51
CA ASN A 52 -12.68 2.12 -11.58
C ASN A 52 -13.96 1.32 -11.30
N VAL A 53 -14.70 1.73 -10.27
CA VAL A 53 -15.88 1.04 -9.77
C VAL A 53 -17.10 1.94 -9.90
N ALA A 54 -18.22 1.38 -10.37
CA ALA A 54 -19.50 2.09 -10.40
C ALA A 54 -20.00 2.34 -8.96
N PRO A 55 -20.55 3.52 -8.63
CA PRO A 55 -21.04 3.80 -7.28
C PRO A 55 -22.01 2.74 -6.70
N ALA A 56 -22.85 2.16 -7.56
CA ALA A 56 -23.78 1.09 -7.18
C ALA A 56 -23.10 -0.20 -6.67
N MET A 57 -21.83 -0.44 -7.00
CA MET A 57 -21.06 -1.59 -6.52
C MET A 57 -20.52 -1.41 -5.11
N VAL A 58 -20.44 -0.17 -4.61
CA VAL A 58 -19.83 0.13 -3.29
C VAL A 58 -20.55 -0.63 -2.18
N ALA A 59 -21.88 -0.63 -2.16
CA ALA A 59 -22.65 -1.36 -1.14
C ALA A 59 -22.34 -2.87 -1.13
N LYS A 60 -22.27 -3.50 -2.31
CA LYS A 60 -21.95 -4.93 -2.44
C LYS A 60 -20.54 -5.25 -1.96
N ILE A 61 -19.58 -4.38 -2.30
CA ILE A 61 -18.19 -4.51 -1.84
C ILE A 61 -18.14 -4.38 -0.31
N THR A 62 -18.81 -3.40 0.28
CA THR A 62 -18.84 -3.19 1.73
C THR A 62 -19.41 -4.42 2.45
N THR A 63 -20.53 -4.97 1.98
CA THR A 63 -21.11 -6.20 2.56
C THR A 63 -20.12 -7.36 2.49
N ALA A 64 -19.50 -7.59 1.33
CA ALA A 64 -18.50 -8.64 1.16
C ALA A 64 -17.29 -8.45 2.10
N MET A 65 -16.84 -7.22 2.32
CA MET A 65 -15.75 -6.93 3.26
C MET A 65 -16.15 -7.15 4.73
N ALA A 66 -17.39 -6.83 5.09
CA ALA A 66 -17.92 -7.07 6.43
C ALA A 66 -17.99 -8.58 6.74
N GLU A 67 -18.46 -9.40 5.80
CA GLU A 67 -18.49 -10.87 5.95
C GLU A 67 -17.08 -11.44 6.09
N VAL A 68 -16.16 -10.97 5.25
CA VAL A 68 -14.77 -11.40 5.28
C VAL A 68 -14.12 -11.01 6.62
N ALA A 69 -14.39 -9.82 7.15
CA ALA A 69 -13.84 -9.34 8.42
C ALA A 69 -14.51 -9.94 9.67
N GLY A 70 -15.82 -10.21 9.63
CA GLY A 70 -16.67 -10.47 10.81
C GLY A 70 -16.38 -11.75 11.60
N GLY A 71 -15.51 -12.63 11.11
CA GLY A 71 -15.10 -13.86 11.80
C GLY A 71 -13.65 -13.92 12.24
N ARG A 72 -12.91 -12.79 12.20
CA ARG A 72 -11.46 -12.80 12.41
C ARG A 72 -11.04 -12.23 13.75
N THR A 73 -10.12 -12.94 14.40
CA THR A 73 -9.36 -12.40 15.53
C THR A 73 -8.37 -11.35 15.02
N PRO A 74 -8.22 -10.21 15.71
CA PRO A 74 -7.14 -9.26 15.45
C PRO A 74 -5.76 -9.95 15.47
N PHE A 75 -4.82 -9.41 14.71
CA PHE A 75 -3.44 -9.88 14.65
C PHE A 75 -2.48 -8.70 14.63
N ARG A 76 -1.23 -8.95 15.02
CA ARG A 76 -0.21 -7.93 15.19
C ARG A 76 0.73 -7.90 14.00
N LEU A 77 0.89 -6.71 13.44
CA LEU A 77 1.86 -6.42 12.40
C LEU A 77 2.88 -5.43 12.94
N GLU A 78 4.06 -5.43 12.32
CA GLU A 78 5.17 -4.55 12.65
C GLU A 78 5.63 -3.81 11.40
N VAL A 79 6.10 -2.58 11.57
CA VAL A 79 6.72 -1.84 10.48
C VAL A 79 8.13 -2.37 10.29
N GLY A 80 8.42 -2.87 9.10
CA GLY A 80 9.70 -3.46 8.74
C GLY A 80 10.66 -2.45 8.13
N ARG A 81 11.58 -2.96 7.32
CA ARG A 81 12.67 -2.18 6.72
C ARG A 81 12.22 -1.36 5.51
N LEU A 82 12.95 -0.27 5.25
CA LEU A 82 12.83 0.49 4.01
C LEU A 82 13.24 -0.37 2.81
N GLY A 83 12.56 -0.16 1.69
CA GLY A 83 12.77 -0.88 0.45
C GLY A 83 12.34 -0.07 -0.77
N ILE A 84 12.76 -0.56 -1.93
CA ILE A 84 12.59 0.10 -3.22
C ILE A 84 11.97 -0.87 -4.23
N PHE A 85 10.88 -0.46 -4.86
CA PHE A 85 10.30 -1.17 -6.01
C PHE A 85 10.65 -0.54 -7.36
N PRO A 86 10.68 -1.36 -8.43
CA PRO A 86 10.73 -2.83 -8.39
C PRO A 86 12.05 -3.37 -7.84
N ASN A 87 13.14 -2.59 -7.94
CA ASN A 87 14.44 -2.87 -7.35
C ASN A 87 15.31 -1.60 -7.39
N ILE A 88 16.45 -1.63 -6.69
CA ILE A 88 17.40 -0.50 -6.59
C ILE A 88 18.00 -0.05 -7.95
N ARG A 89 18.05 -0.94 -8.96
CA ARG A 89 18.61 -0.60 -10.28
C ARG A 89 17.63 0.15 -11.17
N GLN A 90 16.33 -0.02 -10.92
CA GLN A 90 15.26 0.66 -11.66
C GLN A 90 14.25 1.29 -10.71
N PRO A 91 14.68 2.16 -9.79
CA PRO A 91 13.86 2.50 -8.65
C PRO A 91 12.71 3.43 -9.07
N ARG A 92 11.54 3.22 -8.46
CA ARG A 92 10.28 3.91 -8.79
C ARG A 92 9.49 4.32 -7.55
N LEU A 93 9.53 3.50 -6.50
CA LEU A 93 8.72 3.67 -5.30
C LEU A 93 9.55 3.29 -4.07
N ALA A 94 9.56 4.15 -3.05
CA ALA A 94 10.09 3.86 -1.73
C ALA A 94 8.95 3.49 -0.79
N TRP A 95 9.18 2.47 0.01
CA TRP A 95 8.18 1.88 0.89
C TRP A 95 8.85 1.27 2.11
N VAL A 96 8.11 1.11 3.21
CA VAL A 96 8.54 0.29 4.34
C VAL A 96 7.77 -1.02 4.34
N GLY A 97 8.50 -2.10 4.61
CA GLY A 97 7.94 -3.44 4.68
C GLY A 97 6.97 -3.59 5.84
N VAL A 98 6.22 -4.69 5.83
CA VAL A 98 5.39 -5.10 6.96
C VAL A 98 5.86 -6.47 7.42
N GLU A 99 6.09 -6.60 8.71
CA GLU A 99 6.59 -7.79 9.39
C GLU A 99 5.58 -8.23 10.48
N GLY A 100 5.95 -9.21 11.32
CA GLY A 100 5.06 -9.79 12.34
C GLY A 100 4.20 -10.93 11.78
N GLU A 101 2.90 -10.94 12.08
CA GLU A 101 1.98 -12.02 11.70
C GLU A 101 1.53 -11.95 10.22
N VAL A 102 2.49 -11.82 9.30
CA VAL A 102 2.25 -11.60 7.86
C VAL A 102 1.52 -12.76 7.17
N ASP A 103 1.59 -13.97 7.71
CA ASP A 103 0.82 -15.11 7.21
C ASP A 103 -0.69 -14.93 7.41
N LYS A 104 -1.10 -14.34 8.54
CA LYS A 104 -2.50 -13.99 8.82
C LYS A 104 -2.96 -12.89 7.87
N LEU A 105 -2.12 -11.90 7.62
CA LEU A 105 -2.37 -10.84 6.64
C LEU A 105 -2.51 -11.40 5.22
N ALA A 106 -1.63 -12.31 4.79
CA ALA A 106 -1.71 -12.95 3.48
C ALA A 106 -2.98 -13.80 3.34
N LYS A 107 -3.40 -14.50 4.41
CA LYS A 107 -4.68 -15.22 4.43
C LYS A 107 -5.87 -14.26 4.30
N LEU A 108 -5.83 -13.12 5.01
CA LEU A 108 -6.82 -12.06 4.89
C LEU A 108 -6.94 -11.56 3.44
N GLN A 109 -5.80 -11.25 2.82
CA GLN A 109 -5.75 -10.75 1.45
C GLN A 109 -6.30 -11.77 0.44
N ARG A 110 -5.93 -13.06 0.55
CA ARG A 110 -6.46 -14.11 -0.33
C ARG A 110 -7.98 -14.28 -0.22
N GLN A 111 -8.53 -14.15 0.98
CA GLN A 111 -9.96 -14.23 1.21
C GLN A 111 -10.71 -13.00 0.66
N ILE A 112 -10.13 -11.80 0.78
CA ILE A 112 -10.64 -10.59 0.12
C ILE A 112 -10.66 -10.78 -1.39
N ASP A 113 -9.56 -11.25 -1.96
CA ASP A 113 -9.43 -11.48 -3.40
C ASP A 113 -10.44 -12.51 -3.93
N ALA A 114 -10.63 -13.62 -3.19
CA ALA A 114 -11.63 -14.62 -3.51
C ALA A 114 -13.06 -14.07 -3.44
N SER A 115 -13.42 -13.35 -2.37
CA SER A 115 -14.75 -12.76 -2.21
C SER A 115 -15.07 -11.75 -3.32
N LEU A 116 -14.13 -10.85 -3.63
CA LEU A 116 -14.30 -9.86 -4.69
C LEU A 116 -14.32 -10.48 -6.09
N SER A 117 -13.72 -11.65 -6.30
CA SER A 117 -13.84 -12.36 -7.57
C SER A 117 -15.26 -12.82 -7.88
N LEU A 118 -16.07 -13.11 -6.86
CA LEU A 118 -17.51 -13.41 -7.02
C LEU A 118 -18.31 -12.19 -7.47
N LEU A 119 -17.79 -10.98 -7.21
CA LEU A 119 -18.37 -9.71 -7.68
C LEU A 119 -17.83 -9.26 -9.04
N GLY A 120 -17.02 -10.10 -9.72
CA GLY A 120 -16.47 -9.82 -11.04
C GLY A 120 -15.12 -9.10 -11.05
N PHE A 121 -14.46 -8.92 -9.90
CA PHE A 121 -13.11 -8.36 -9.86
C PHE A 121 -12.07 -9.45 -10.14
N PRO A 122 -11.16 -9.29 -11.11
CA PRO A 122 -10.16 -10.30 -11.41
C PRO A 122 -9.25 -10.54 -10.20
N LYS A 123 -8.85 -11.81 -9.98
CA LYS A 123 -7.89 -12.17 -8.94
C LYS A 123 -6.52 -11.58 -9.23
N GLU A 124 -5.78 -11.25 -8.17
CA GLU A 124 -4.41 -10.77 -8.30
C GLU A 124 -3.48 -11.93 -8.72
N GLN A 125 -2.68 -11.72 -9.76
CA GLN A 125 -1.76 -12.76 -10.25
C GLN A 125 -0.36 -12.62 -9.64
N ARG A 126 -0.03 -11.41 -9.17
CA ARG A 126 1.28 -11.15 -8.58
C ARG A 126 1.31 -11.58 -7.11
N PRO A 127 2.47 -12.02 -6.60
CA PRO A 127 2.64 -12.27 -5.18
C PRO A 127 2.28 -11.03 -4.35
N PHE A 128 1.49 -11.24 -3.30
CA PHE A 128 1.17 -10.18 -2.35
C PHE A 128 2.42 -9.83 -1.55
N THR A 129 2.91 -8.59 -1.72
CA THR A 129 4.05 -8.05 -0.97
C THR A 129 3.54 -6.90 -0.10
N PRO A 130 3.29 -7.11 1.20
CA PRO A 130 2.72 -6.07 2.06
C PRO A 130 3.74 -4.97 2.33
N HIS A 131 3.33 -3.73 2.09
CA HIS A 131 4.21 -2.57 2.21
C HIS A 131 3.39 -1.29 2.46
N LEU A 132 4.02 -0.30 3.07
CA LEU A 132 3.48 1.05 3.25
C LEU A 132 4.25 1.98 2.31
N THR A 133 3.57 2.54 1.31
CA THR A 133 4.21 3.43 0.34
C THR A 133 4.54 4.77 1.00
N LEU A 134 5.81 5.17 0.96
CA LEU A 134 6.26 6.49 1.43
C LEU A 134 6.33 7.51 0.31
N GLY A 135 6.86 7.12 -0.85
CA GLY A 135 7.15 8.09 -1.90
C GLY A 135 7.36 7.46 -3.26
N ARG A 136 7.10 8.27 -4.30
CA ARG A 136 7.29 7.88 -5.70
C ARG A 136 8.35 8.77 -6.33
N LEU A 137 9.27 8.18 -7.06
CA LEU A 137 10.18 8.94 -7.88
C LEU A 137 9.40 9.70 -8.96
N ARG A 138 9.69 10.99 -9.16
CA ARG A 138 9.07 11.77 -10.25
C ARG A 138 9.56 11.27 -11.60
N ASP A 139 8.68 11.26 -12.60
CA ASP A 139 9.00 10.74 -13.94
C ASP A 139 10.19 11.43 -14.61
N ARG A 140 10.38 12.72 -14.31
CA ARG A 140 11.43 13.58 -14.89
C ARG A 140 12.77 13.50 -14.14
N ALA A 141 12.93 12.55 -13.21
CA ALA A 141 14.17 12.40 -12.45
C ALA A 141 15.35 12.01 -13.36
N SER A 142 16.49 12.69 -13.18
CA SER A 142 17.72 12.40 -13.90
C SER A 142 18.32 11.04 -13.50
N THR A 143 19.29 10.54 -14.26
CA THR A 143 19.98 9.28 -13.95
C THR A 143 20.64 9.33 -12.57
N ARG A 144 21.29 10.44 -12.21
CA ARG A 144 21.88 10.63 -10.88
C ARG A 144 20.83 10.60 -9.77
N GLN A 145 19.69 11.26 -9.97
CA GLN A 145 18.59 11.25 -9.00
C GLN A 145 17.96 9.87 -8.84
N ARG A 146 17.88 9.09 -9.93
CA ARG A 146 17.45 7.69 -9.89
C ARG A 146 18.42 6.83 -9.07
N GLN A 147 19.73 7.00 -9.26
CA GLN A 147 20.75 6.29 -8.47
C GLN A 147 20.62 6.64 -6.99
N GLN A 148 20.60 7.94 -6.66
CA GLN A 148 20.43 8.43 -5.28
C GLN A 148 19.13 7.91 -4.65
N PHE A 149 18.03 7.80 -5.40
CA PHE A 149 16.78 7.24 -4.90
C PHE A 149 16.87 5.73 -4.60
N GLY A 150 17.69 4.99 -5.33
CA GLY A 150 17.92 3.56 -5.11
C GLY A 150 18.84 3.26 -3.92
N GLU A 151 19.50 4.28 -3.37
CA GLU A 151 20.39 4.20 -2.20
C GLU A 151 19.68 4.53 -0.87
N LEU A 152 18.39 4.91 -0.93
CA LEU A 152 17.53 5.02 0.26
C LEU A 152 17.35 3.65 0.91
#